data_AF-A0AAE0E053-F1
#
_entry.id   AF-A0AAE0E053-F1
#
_cell.length_a   1.000
_cell.length_b   1.000
_cell.length_c   1.000
_cell.angle_alpha   90.00
_cell.angle_beta   90.00
_cell.angle_gamma   90.00
#
_symmetry.space_group_name_H-M   'P 1'
#
loop_
_entity.id
_entity.type
_entity.pdbx_description
1 polymer ?
#
loop_
_entity_poly.entity_id
_entity_poly.type
_entity_poly.pdbx_seq_one_letter_code
_entity_poly.pdbx_strand_id
1 'polypeptide(L)'
;MMFELPNFQVFDLGEKTPDKVLHELYVTLERLKHTGDVLAIEIQKRLRIIVAGGDGTASWLLGVVSDLKLPHPPPIATVPLGTGNNLPFSFGWGKKNPCTDRQSVMSFMEQVKNAKEMKIDSWHIIMRMRAPEEGSCDPIAPLELPHSLHAFHRVSQKDELNREGCHTFRGGFWNYFSIGMDAQVSYAFHSERKLHPEKFQNQMVNQSTYLKLAGTQGWFFASLLHPSSRNLAQLAKVKVMKKQGIWEDLDVPNSIRSIVCLNLPSFSGGLDPWGKPYRKKLRDRGLTPPYVDDGLIEIVGFRNAWHGLVLLAPNGHGTRLAQANRIRFEFKKGAAEHTFMRIDGEPWKQPLPKDDDTVVVEISHHSQVSMLATQSARSRSKNDPEPASSPRENDDDSDEESPEDQEERRKFGAADTFKIPDGIDIAQLS
;
A
#
# COMPACT_ATOMS: atom_id res chain seq x y z
N MET A 1 13.93 -9.96 37.98
CA MET A 1 12.80 -9.08 38.32
C MET A 1 11.62 -9.54 37.48
N MET A 2 10.68 -10.27 38.10
CA MET A 2 9.46 -10.75 37.45
C MET A 2 8.63 -9.54 37.02
N PHE A 3 8.41 -9.35 35.72
CA PHE A 3 7.28 -8.55 35.23
C PHE A 3 6.03 -9.41 35.40
N GLU A 4 5.52 -9.49 36.62
CA GLU A 4 4.07 -9.60 36.77
C GLU A 4 3.51 -8.26 36.31
N LEU A 5 2.55 -8.30 35.38
CA LEU A 5 1.78 -7.12 34.96
C LEU A 5 0.36 -7.29 35.53
N PRO A 6 0.10 -6.94 36.80
CA PRO A 6 -1.23 -6.99 37.37
C PRO A 6 -1.84 -5.59 37.27
N ASN A 7 -2.94 -5.46 36.52
CA ASN A 7 -3.75 -4.27 36.21
C ASN A 7 -3.54 -3.70 34.80
N PHE A 8 -3.89 -4.47 33.78
CA PHE A 8 -4.11 -3.92 32.45
C PHE A 8 -5.52 -3.32 32.37
N GLN A 9 -5.62 -2.07 31.91
CA GLN A 9 -6.87 -1.58 31.35
C GLN A 9 -7.04 -2.22 29.98
N VAL A 10 -7.98 -3.14 29.87
CA VAL A 10 -8.34 -3.78 28.60
C VAL A 10 -9.57 -3.06 28.07
N PHE A 11 -9.47 -2.56 26.84
CA PHE A 11 -10.58 -1.97 26.11
C PHE A 11 -11.00 -2.92 25.00
N ASP A 12 -12.31 -3.16 24.89
CA ASP A 12 -12.86 -3.77 23.68
C ASP A 12 -12.90 -2.69 22.59
N LEU A 13 -12.06 -2.86 21.56
CA LEU A 13 -11.97 -1.90 20.45
C LEU A 13 -13.21 -1.89 19.55
N GLY A 14 -14.08 -2.90 19.65
CA GLY A 14 -15.41 -2.90 19.03
C GLY A 14 -16.40 -1.97 19.73
N GLU A 15 -16.21 -1.71 21.03
CA GLU A 15 -17.05 -0.80 21.82
C GLU A 15 -16.42 0.59 21.97
N LYS A 16 -15.13 0.64 22.31
CA LYS A 16 -14.32 1.86 22.44
C LYS A 16 -13.26 1.89 21.35
N THR A 17 -13.58 2.59 20.27
CA THR A 17 -12.69 2.82 19.15
C THR A 17 -11.37 3.49 19.58
N PRO A 18 -10.25 3.28 18.85
CA PRO A 18 -8.93 3.79 19.21
C PRO A 18 -8.86 5.31 19.39
N ASP A 19 -9.66 6.07 18.64
CA ASP A 19 -9.73 7.53 18.76
C ASP A 19 -10.22 7.96 20.15
N LYS A 20 -11.26 7.29 20.67
CA LYS A 20 -11.80 7.57 22.00
C LYS A 20 -10.79 7.22 23.09
N VAL A 21 -10.15 6.06 22.97
CA VAL A 21 -9.16 5.59 23.94
C VAL A 21 -7.94 6.52 23.97
N LEU A 22 -7.39 6.87 22.80
CA LEU A 22 -6.25 7.77 22.72
C LEU A 22 -6.60 9.19 23.19
N HIS A 23 -7.76 9.71 22.84
CA HIS A 23 -8.22 11.00 23.32
C HIS A 23 -8.35 11.02 24.85
N GLU A 24 -8.98 10.00 25.45
CA GLU A 24 -9.14 9.87 26.91
C GLU A 24 -7.77 9.78 27.63
N LEU A 25 -6.84 9.00 27.06
CA LEU A 25 -5.47 8.89 27.57
C LEU A 25 -4.75 10.24 27.55
N TYR A 26 -4.78 10.95 26.42
CA TYR A 26 -4.08 12.24 26.30
C TYR A 26 -4.70 13.33 27.16
N VAL A 27 -6.03 13.40 27.26
CA VAL A 27 -6.71 14.31 28.21
C VAL A 27 -6.30 14.02 29.65
N THR A 28 -6.18 12.75 30.01
CA THR A 28 -5.75 12.34 31.36
C THR A 28 -4.30 12.72 31.63
N LEU A 29 -3.40 12.44 30.69
CA LEU A 29 -1.98 12.83 30.79
C LEU A 29 -1.86 14.35 30.92
N GLU A 30 -2.57 15.10 30.10
CA GLU A 30 -2.52 16.56 30.13
C GLU A 30 -3.03 17.12 31.46
N ARG A 31 -4.15 16.59 32.00
CA ARG A 31 -4.64 16.96 33.33
C ARG A 31 -3.60 16.69 34.42
N LEU A 32 -2.93 15.55 34.39
CA LEU A 32 -1.90 15.20 35.37
C LEU A 32 -0.67 16.13 35.29
N LYS A 33 -0.24 16.50 34.09
CA LYS A 33 0.82 17.50 33.91
C LYS A 33 0.46 18.86 34.51
N HIS A 34 -0.79 19.31 34.32
CA HIS A 34 -1.26 20.56 34.91
C HIS A 34 -1.24 20.55 36.44
N THR A 35 -1.39 19.37 37.05
CA THR A 35 -1.23 19.18 38.51
C THR A 35 0.22 19.04 38.97
N GLY A 36 1.20 19.14 38.06
CA GLY A 36 2.62 19.03 38.37
C GLY A 36 3.19 17.61 38.37
N ASP A 37 2.46 16.62 37.83
CA ASP A 37 2.93 15.24 37.77
C ASP A 37 4.01 15.07 36.67
N VAL A 38 5.26 14.92 37.12
CA VAL A 38 6.42 14.72 36.25
C VAL A 38 6.39 13.37 35.53
N LEU A 39 5.76 12.34 36.13
CA LEU A 39 5.64 11.03 35.49
C LEU A 39 4.73 11.10 34.28
N ALA A 40 3.66 11.90 34.30
CA ALA A 40 2.79 12.09 33.14
C ALA A 40 3.55 12.68 31.93
N ILE A 41 4.48 13.60 32.17
CA ILE A 41 5.37 14.16 31.12
C ILE A 41 6.24 13.05 30.52
N GLU A 42 6.88 12.24 31.37
CA GLU A 42 7.79 11.20 30.92
C GLU A 42 7.06 10.03 30.24
N ILE A 43 5.87 9.66 30.73
CA ILE A 43 5.00 8.66 30.11
C ILE A 43 4.63 9.10 28.70
N GLN A 44 4.13 10.34 28.52
CA GLN A 44 3.78 10.83 27.19
C GLN A 44 4.98 10.84 26.25
N LYS A 45 6.15 11.25 26.76
CA LYS A 45 7.39 11.31 25.98
C LYS A 45 7.88 9.92 25.52
N ARG A 46 7.64 8.87 26.31
CA ARG A 46 8.09 7.50 26.02
C ARG A 46 6.98 6.59 25.49
N LEU A 47 5.77 7.11 25.35
CA LEU A 47 4.61 6.35 24.92
C LEU A 47 4.87 5.78 23.52
N ARG A 48 4.63 4.49 23.36
CA ARG A 48 4.72 3.76 22.09
C ARG A 48 3.45 2.95 21.92
N ILE A 49 2.99 2.79 20.69
CA ILE A 49 1.85 1.91 20.39
C ILE A 49 2.34 0.68 19.63
N ILE A 50 1.83 -0.48 19.98
CA ILE A 50 2.04 -1.74 19.24
C ILE A 50 0.71 -2.14 18.63
N VAL A 51 0.68 -2.31 17.31
CA VAL A 51 -0.48 -2.83 16.58
C VAL A 51 -0.23 -4.28 16.23
N ALA A 52 -1.02 -5.18 16.81
CA ALA A 52 -0.99 -6.59 16.47
C ALA A 52 -2.10 -6.92 15.47
N GLY A 53 -1.77 -6.97 14.17
CA GLY A 53 -2.76 -7.12 13.11
C GLY A 53 -2.16 -7.20 11.71
N GLY A 54 -3.00 -7.01 10.69
CA GLY A 54 -2.54 -6.83 9.31
C GLY A 54 -2.32 -5.35 8.96
N ASP A 55 -1.95 -5.08 7.71
CA ASP A 55 -1.72 -3.71 7.21
C ASP A 55 -2.96 -2.82 7.41
N GLY A 56 -4.18 -3.33 7.17
CA GLY A 56 -5.41 -2.55 7.37
C GLY A 56 -5.64 -2.11 8.83
N THR A 57 -5.34 -2.97 9.82
CA THR A 57 -5.42 -2.60 11.25
C THR A 57 -4.40 -1.53 11.60
N ALA A 58 -3.19 -1.62 11.04
CA ALA A 58 -2.16 -0.61 11.23
C ALA A 58 -2.54 0.73 10.58
N SER A 59 -3.01 0.71 9.33
CA SER A 59 -3.50 1.89 8.61
C SER A 59 -4.67 2.56 9.31
N TRP A 60 -5.60 1.80 9.92
CA TRP A 60 -6.67 2.35 10.73
C TRP A 60 -6.14 3.17 11.91
N LEU A 61 -5.20 2.61 12.69
CA LEU A 61 -4.61 3.35 13.81
C LEU A 61 -3.78 4.56 13.33
N LEU A 62 -3.03 4.43 12.23
CA LEU A 62 -2.27 5.53 11.65
C LEU A 62 -3.21 6.69 11.24
N GLY A 63 -4.37 6.37 10.69
CA GLY A 63 -5.45 7.33 10.42
C GLY A 63 -5.93 8.04 11.68
N VAL A 64 -6.26 7.28 12.73
CA VAL A 64 -6.67 7.85 14.03
C VAL A 64 -5.61 8.79 14.60
N VAL A 65 -4.33 8.39 14.62
CA VAL A 65 -3.24 9.21 15.15
C VAL A 65 -3.04 10.48 14.31
N SER A 66 -3.17 10.37 12.99
CA SER A 66 -3.10 11.51 12.08
C SER A 66 -4.24 12.50 12.33
N ASP A 67 -5.46 12.02 12.52
CA ASP A 67 -6.67 12.84 12.65
C ASP A 67 -6.76 13.54 14.02
N LEU A 68 -6.34 12.87 15.09
CA LEU A 68 -6.38 13.43 16.45
C LEU A 68 -5.41 14.60 16.66
N LYS A 69 -4.40 14.77 15.79
CA LYS A 69 -3.38 15.85 15.88
C LYS A 69 -2.78 15.98 17.29
N LEU A 70 -2.47 14.82 17.88
CA LEU A 70 -2.00 14.72 19.27
C LEU A 70 -0.71 15.51 19.49
N PRO A 71 -0.54 16.16 20.65
CA PRO A 71 0.73 16.78 21.02
C PRO A 71 1.77 15.69 21.30
N HIS A 72 2.81 15.60 20.48
CA HIS A 72 3.75 14.46 20.47
C HIS A 72 3.02 13.12 20.21
N PRO A 73 2.64 12.83 18.96
CA PRO A 73 2.00 11.56 18.61
C PRO A 73 2.97 10.39 18.85
N PRO A 74 2.51 9.28 19.45
CA PRO A 74 3.40 8.18 19.82
C PRO A 74 3.77 7.38 18.57
N PRO A 75 5.02 6.90 18.45
CA PRO A 75 5.41 6.08 17.31
C PRO A 75 4.78 4.68 17.39
N ILE A 76 4.48 4.12 16.22
CA ILE A 76 3.77 2.83 16.10
C ILE A 76 4.71 1.72 15.64
N ALA A 77 4.73 0.59 16.37
CA ALA A 77 5.28 -0.69 15.91
C ALA A 77 4.16 -1.61 15.44
N THR A 78 4.43 -2.45 14.44
CA THR A 78 3.44 -3.38 13.87
C THR A 78 3.91 -4.82 14.03
N VAL A 79 3.06 -5.68 14.58
CA VAL A 79 3.27 -7.13 14.63
C VAL A 79 2.67 -7.75 13.36
N PRO A 80 3.42 -8.54 12.58
CA PRO A 80 2.96 -9.11 11.31
C PRO A 80 1.97 -10.27 11.50
N LEU A 81 0.72 -9.97 11.80
CA LEU A 81 -0.36 -10.96 11.97
C LEU A 81 -1.28 -11.09 10.75
N GLY A 82 -1.09 -10.28 9.71
CA GLY A 82 -1.85 -10.32 8.46
C GLY A 82 -1.26 -11.24 7.39
N THR A 83 -1.90 -11.26 6.22
CA THR A 83 -1.41 -12.03 5.04
C THR A 83 -0.30 -11.30 4.28
N GLY A 84 -0.47 -9.98 4.07
CA GLY A 84 0.43 -9.13 3.27
C GLY A 84 1.63 -8.59 4.04
N ASN A 85 1.40 -8.04 5.24
CA ASN A 85 2.42 -7.58 6.19
C ASN A 85 3.49 -6.66 5.57
N ASN A 86 3.05 -5.69 4.78
CA ASN A 86 3.94 -4.78 4.08
C ASN A 86 4.54 -3.70 5.00
N LEU A 87 3.72 -3.13 5.89
CA LEU A 87 4.19 -2.19 6.92
C LEU A 87 5.23 -2.85 7.84
N PRO A 88 4.93 -3.97 8.53
CA PRO A 88 5.91 -4.62 9.41
C PRO A 88 7.18 -5.03 8.64
N PHE A 89 7.06 -5.51 7.41
CA PHE A 89 8.23 -5.84 6.61
C PHE A 89 9.09 -4.62 6.25
N SER A 90 8.48 -3.52 5.84
CA SER A 90 9.19 -2.27 5.47
C SER A 90 9.99 -1.70 6.65
N PHE A 91 9.43 -1.78 7.85
CA PHE A 91 10.05 -1.27 9.09
C PHE A 91 10.86 -2.31 9.87
N GLY A 92 11.10 -3.50 9.30
CA GLY A 92 12.05 -4.48 9.84
C GLY A 92 11.51 -5.37 10.96
N TRP A 93 10.18 -5.47 11.11
CA TRP A 93 9.48 -6.37 12.03
C TRP A 93 9.26 -7.78 11.45
N GLY A 94 9.60 -7.98 10.18
CA GLY A 94 9.51 -9.27 9.48
C GLY A 94 8.16 -9.51 8.80
N LYS A 95 8.05 -10.65 8.09
CA LYS A 95 6.86 -11.04 7.31
C LYS A 95 5.93 -12.02 8.03
N LYS A 96 6.47 -12.76 9.01
CA LYS A 96 5.82 -13.89 9.66
C LYS A 96 5.49 -13.53 11.10
N ASN A 97 4.36 -14.05 11.58
CA ASN A 97 3.98 -13.95 12.98
C ASN A 97 5.15 -14.39 13.88
N PRO A 98 5.60 -13.55 14.83
CA PRO A 98 6.72 -13.86 15.70
C PRO A 98 6.43 -14.95 16.75
N CYS A 99 5.25 -15.59 16.74
CA CYS A 99 4.73 -16.49 17.78
C CYS A 99 4.33 -15.76 19.06
N THR A 100 3.51 -16.41 19.87
CA THR A 100 2.93 -15.87 21.11
C THR A 100 3.53 -16.48 22.37
N ASP A 101 4.59 -17.29 22.25
CA ASP A 101 5.29 -17.81 23.41
C ASP A 101 6.03 -16.68 24.15
N ARG A 102 6.27 -16.88 25.44
CA ARG A 102 6.85 -15.86 26.32
C ARG A 102 8.19 -15.34 25.81
N GLN A 103 9.04 -16.20 25.25
CA GLN A 103 10.36 -15.80 24.80
C GLN A 103 10.27 -14.90 23.56
N SER A 104 9.40 -15.25 22.63
CA SER A 104 9.13 -14.45 21.43
C SER A 104 8.54 -13.08 21.77
N VAL A 105 7.58 -13.02 22.70
CA VAL A 105 7.00 -11.74 23.15
C VAL A 105 8.08 -10.87 23.82
N MET A 106 8.89 -11.42 24.72
CA MET A 106 9.96 -10.68 25.38
C MET A 106 11.00 -10.16 24.37
N SER A 107 11.37 -10.98 23.39
CA SER A 107 12.27 -10.58 22.29
C SER A 107 11.68 -9.43 21.46
N PHE A 108 10.39 -9.51 21.12
CA PHE A 108 9.71 -8.44 20.39
C PHE A 108 9.65 -7.14 21.22
N MET A 109 9.33 -7.21 22.51
CA MET A 109 9.29 -6.03 23.38
C MET A 109 10.67 -5.37 23.52
N GLU A 110 11.76 -6.14 23.59
CA GLU A 110 13.11 -5.58 23.61
C GLU A 110 13.47 -4.93 22.27
N GLN A 111 13.02 -5.48 21.14
CA GLN A 111 13.15 -4.82 19.84
C GLN A 111 12.38 -3.49 19.78
N VAL A 112 11.13 -3.45 20.26
CA VAL A 112 10.31 -2.21 20.33
C VAL A 112 10.98 -1.15 21.19
N LYS A 113 11.56 -1.54 22.32
CA LYS A 113 12.27 -0.63 23.23
C LYS A 113 13.50 0.01 22.56
N ASN A 114 14.22 -0.74 21.73
CA ASN A 114 15.45 -0.30 21.06
C ASN A 114 15.24 0.22 19.63
N ALA A 115 14.01 0.17 19.10
CA ALA A 115 13.69 0.62 17.76
C ALA A 115 13.85 2.14 17.61
N LYS A 116 14.28 2.57 16.42
CA LYS A 116 14.39 3.99 16.06
C LYS A 116 13.05 4.53 15.60
N GLU A 117 12.76 5.78 15.92
CA GLU A 117 11.62 6.47 15.30
C GLU A 117 11.96 6.88 13.87
N MET A 118 11.05 6.64 12.95
CA MET A 118 11.13 7.02 11.55
C MET A 118 9.82 7.70 11.15
N LYS A 119 9.91 8.85 10.48
CA LYS A 119 8.73 9.48 9.89
C LYS A 119 8.32 8.73 8.63
N ILE A 120 7.03 8.64 8.41
CA ILE A 120 6.43 8.14 7.17
C ILE A 120 5.38 9.14 6.69
N ASP A 121 5.39 9.44 5.40
CA ASP A 121 4.39 10.26 4.73
C ASP A 121 3.02 9.58 4.74
N SER A 122 1.98 10.40 4.87
CA SER A 122 0.61 9.99 4.69
C SER A 122 0.04 10.64 3.43
N TRP A 123 -0.73 9.85 2.68
CA TRP A 123 -1.27 10.25 1.40
C TRP A 123 -2.78 10.32 1.46
N HIS A 124 -3.34 11.39 0.94
CA HIS A 124 -4.77 11.59 0.86
C HIS A 124 -5.24 11.33 -0.56
N ILE A 125 -6.29 10.54 -0.68
CA ILE A 125 -7.01 10.28 -1.93
C ILE A 125 -8.33 11.04 -1.91
N ILE A 126 -8.64 11.73 -3.00
CA ILE A 126 -9.92 12.38 -3.25
C ILE A 126 -10.48 11.83 -4.54
N MET A 127 -11.63 11.18 -4.45
CA MET A 127 -12.37 10.70 -5.61
C MET A 127 -13.63 11.54 -5.80
N ARG A 128 -13.83 12.08 -7.00
CA ARG A 128 -15.02 12.85 -7.38
C ARG A 128 -15.75 12.16 -8.51
N MET A 129 -17.07 12.01 -8.38
CA MET A 129 -17.94 11.43 -9.39
C MET A 129 -19.35 12.04 -9.31
N ARG A 130 -20.10 12.09 -10.42
CA ARG A 130 -21.49 12.60 -10.42
C ARG A 130 -22.41 11.64 -9.65
N ALA A 131 -23.39 12.21 -8.94
CA ALA A 131 -24.48 11.48 -8.33
C ALA A 131 -25.38 10.82 -9.41
N PRO A 132 -25.83 9.56 -9.26
CA PRO A 132 -26.76 8.95 -10.20
C PRO A 132 -28.08 9.75 -10.30
N GLU A 133 -28.64 9.90 -11.51
CA GLU A 133 -29.88 10.67 -11.75
C GLU A 133 -31.18 9.92 -11.35
N GLU A 134 -31.14 8.59 -11.22
CA GLU A 134 -32.28 7.77 -10.77
C GLU A 134 -31.89 6.79 -9.65
N GLY A 135 -32.63 6.82 -8.54
CA GLY A 135 -32.42 6.02 -7.33
C GLY A 135 -32.38 6.88 -6.07
N SER A 136 -32.87 6.37 -4.94
CA SER A 136 -32.87 7.10 -3.67
C SER A 136 -31.46 7.61 -3.34
N CYS A 137 -31.36 8.91 -3.04
CA CYS A 137 -30.17 9.58 -2.53
C CYS A 137 -29.83 9.08 -1.12
N ASP A 138 -29.37 7.84 -1.03
CA ASP A 138 -28.68 7.25 0.11
C ASP A 138 -27.88 6.06 -0.45
N PRO A 139 -26.59 6.00 -0.09
CA PRO A 139 -25.48 6.05 -1.01
C PRO A 139 -25.56 4.91 -2.03
N ILE A 140 -25.23 5.22 -3.30
CA ILE A 140 -24.88 4.28 -4.39
C ILE A 140 -24.70 2.87 -3.82
N ALA A 141 -25.70 1.99 -3.98
CA ALA A 141 -25.73 0.66 -3.36
C ALA A 141 -24.34 0.01 -3.45
N PRO A 142 -23.79 -0.38 -2.30
CA PRO A 142 -22.48 0.06 -1.87
C PRO A 142 -21.47 -0.36 -2.92
N LEU A 143 -20.80 0.62 -3.51
CA LEU A 143 -19.36 0.43 -3.62
C LEU A 143 -18.95 -0.02 -2.21
N GLU A 144 -18.53 -1.27 -2.05
CA GLU A 144 -17.86 -1.73 -0.83
C GLU A 144 -16.53 -0.97 -0.79
N LEU A 145 -16.63 0.34 -0.54
CA LEU A 145 -15.50 1.22 -0.49
C LEU A 145 -14.65 0.76 0.68
N PRO A 146 -13.33 0.82 0.53
CA PRO A 146 -12.42 0.63 1.63
C PRO A 146 -12.86 1.39 2.87
N HIS A 147 -12.64 0.84 4.05
CA HIS A 147 -12.92 1.52 5.31
C HIS A 147 -12.16 2.85 5.43
N SER A 148 -11.04 2.99 4.72
CA SER A 148 -10.27 4.23 4.64
C SER A 148 -10.91 5.31 3.76
N LEU A 149 -11.97 5.01 2.99
CA LEU A 149 -12.63 5.94 2.05
C LEU A 149 -14.05 6.28 2.52
N HIS A 150 -14.30 7.57 2.80
CA HIS A 150 -15.59 8.06 3.30
C HIS A 150 -16.18 9.13 2.39
N ALA A 151 -17.51 9.13 2.27
CA ALA A 151 -18.23 10.22 1.61
C ALA A 151 -18.05 11.53 2.41
N PHE A 152 -17.68 12.60 1.71
CA PHE A 152 -17.36 13.89 2.30
C PHE A 152 -18.26 14.99 1.73
N HIS A 153 -19.14 15.52 2.57
CA HIS A 153 -20.21 16.43 2.16
C HIS A 153 -19.85 17.93 2.22
N ARG A 154 -18.70 18.32 2.79
CA ARG A 154 -18.28 19.73 2.96
C ARG A 154 -17.15 20.14 2.03
N VAL A 155 -17.41 20.27 0.73
CA VAL A 155 -16.36 20.69 -0.22
C VAL A 155 -16.19 22.21 -0.20
N SER A 156 -14.94 22.70 -0.27
CA SER A 156 -14.63 24.14 -0.36
C SER A 156 -15.15 24.72 -1.67
N GLN A 157 -15.80 25.89 -1.64
CA GLN A 157 -16.31 26.58 -2.84
C GLN A 157 -15.20 27.07 -3.80
N LYS A 158 -13.93 27.02 -3.40
CA LYS A 158 -12.78 27.50 -4.20
C LYS A 158 -12.14 26.43 -5.11
N ASP A 159 -12.68 25.22 -5.14
CA ASP A 159 -12.15 24.12 -5.96
C ASP A 159 -12.84 24.11 -7.33
N GLU A 160 -12.12 24.44 -8.41
CA GLU A 160 -12.66 24.53 -9.78
C GLU A 160 -13.24 23.20 -10.31
N LEU A 161 -12.84 22.06 -9.71
CA LEU A 161 -13.36 20.74 -10.05
C LEU A 161 -14.64 20.38 -9.27
N ASN A 162 -15.08 21.23 -8.34
CA ASN A 162 -16.31 21.04 -7.59
C ASN A 162 -17.49 21.49 -8.45
N ARG A 163 -18.17 20.53 -9.09
CA ARG A 163 -19.42 20.78 -9.82
C ARG A 163 -20.61 20.41 -8.95
N GLU A 164 -21.66 21.22 -9.03
CA GLU A 164 -22.96 20.92 -8.40
C GLU A 164 -23.45 19.54 -8.87
N GLY A 165 -23.86 18.67 -7.94
CA GLY A 165 -24.25 17.29 -8.23
C GLY A 165 -23.12 16.23 -8.19
N CYS A 166 -21.89 16.57 -7.79
CA CYS A 166 -20.81 15.59 -7.61
C CYS A 166 -20.67 15.11 -6.15
N HIS A 167 -20.59 13.79 -5.95
CA HIS A 167 -20.13 13.19 -4.70
C HIS A 167 -18.60 13.23 -4.62
N THR A 168 -18.10 13.60 -3.44
CA THR A 168 -16.67 13.56 -3.12
C THR A 168 -16.43 12.51 -2.06
N PHE A 169 -15.51 11.58 -2.32
CA PHE A 169 -15.00 10.61 -1.36
C PHE A 169 -13.57 10.98 -0.98
N ARG A 170 -13.23 10.78 0.29
CA ARG A 170 -11.93 11.12 0.86
C ARG A 170 -11.38 9.97 1.68
N GLY A 171 -10.08 9.75 1.60
CA GLY A 171 -9.42 8.71 2.38
C GLY A 171 -7.93 8.89 2.52
N GLY A 172 -7.35 8.23 3.52
CA GLY A 172 -5.92 8.23 3.80
C GLY A 172 -5.29 6.86 3.56
N PHE A 173 -4.02 6.85 3.15
CA PHE A 173 -3.25 5.62 3.03
C PHE A 173 -1.77 5.83 3.36
N TRP A 174 -1.12 4.75 3.79
CA TRP A 174 0.28 4.72 4.24
C TRP A 174 1.14 3.70 3.50
N ASN A 175 0.54 2.82 2.69
CA ASN A 175 1.26 1.77 2.02
C ASN A 175 1.28 1.99 0.50
N TYR A 176 0.12 1.86 -0.14
CA TYR A 176 0.00 2.08 -1.58
C TYR A 176 -1.45 2.29 -2.02
N PHE A 177 -1.58 2.90 -3.19
CA PHE A 177 -2.78 2.88 -4.01
C PHE A 177 -2.47 2.14 -5.32
N SER A 178 -3.42 1.37 -5.84
CA SER A 178 -3.27 0.77 -7.17
C SER A 178 -4.57 0.75 -7.97
N ILE A 179 -4.41 0.74 -9.29
CA ILE A 179 -5.51 0.71 -10.25
C ILE A 179 -5.19 -0.20 -11.43
N GLY A 180 -6.22 -0.94 -11.88
CA GLY A 180 -6.16 -1.77 -13.06
C GLY A 180 -5.99 -3.24 -12.68
N MET A 181 -5.15 -3.95 -13.44
CA MET A 181 -5.02 -5.40 -13.31
C MET A 181 -4.69 -5.83 -11.89
N ASP A 182 -3.63 -5.37 -11.22
CA ASP A 182 -3.28 -5.88 -9.87
C ASP A 182 -4.44 -5.77 -8.84
N ALA A 183 -5.23 -4.70 -8.91
CA ALA A 183 -6.37 -4.46 -8.03
C ALA A 183 -7.52 -5.45 -8.31
N GLN A 184 -7.70 -5.89 -9.55
CA GLN A 184 -8.73 -6.86 -9.93
C GLN A 184 -8.51 -8.24 -9.28
N VAL A 185 -7.26 -8.67 -9.06
CA VAL A 185 -6.94 -9.98 -8.47
C VAL A 185 -7.10 -9.88 -6.98
N SER A 186 -6.70 -8.75 -6.41
CA SER A 186 -7.02 -8.47 -5.02
C SER A 186 -8.53 -8.48 -4.80
N TYR A 187 -9.32 -7.89 -5.70
CA TYR A 187 -10.78 -7.90 -5.62
C TYR A 187 -11.32 -9.33 -5.64
N ALA A 188 -10.92 -10.16 -6.61
CA ALA A 188 -11.36 -11.55 -6.68
C ALA A 188 -10.95 -12.38 -5.45
N PHE A 189 -9.72 -12.21 -4.98
CA PHE A 189 -9.23 -12.85 -3.74
C PHE A 189 -10.06 -12.42 -2.53
N HIS A 190 -10.37 -11.13 -2.42
CA HIS A 190 -11.17 -10.58 -1.32
C HIS A 190 -12.60 -11.09 -1.36
N SER A 191 -13.23 -11.13 -2.54
CA SER A 191 -14.57 -11.70 -2.73
C SER A 191 -14.60 -13.18 -2.35
N GLU A 192 -13.64 -13.98 -2.80
CA GLU A 192 -13.53 -15.41 -2.44
C GLU A 192 -13.36 -15.58 -0.92
N ARG A 193 -12.53 -14.73 -0.29
CA ARG A 193 -12.31 -14.74 1.16
C ARG A 193 -13.55 -14.36 1.96
N LYS A 194 -14.36 -13.43 1.46
CA LYS A 194 -15.65 -13.07 2.07
C LYS A 194 -16.67 -14.21 1.98
N LEU A 195 -16.68 -14.92 0.84
CA LEU A 195 -17.60 -16.04 0.61
C LEU A 195 -17.21 -17.31 1.37
N HIS A 196 -15.91 -17.54 1.54
CA HIS A 196 -15.36 -18.78 2.12
C HIS A 196 -14.29 -18.52 3.20
N PRO A 197 -14.60 -17.78 4.28
CA PRO A 197 -13.61 -17.38 5.29
C PRO A 197 -12.85 -18.55 5.92
N GLU A 198 -13.48 -19.73 6.01
CA GLU A 198 -12.89 -20.97 6.52
C GLU A 198 -11.65 -21.43 5.73
N LYS A 199 -11.57 -21.11 4.44
CA LYS A 199 -10.43 -21.46 3.58
C LYS A 199 -9.22 -20.55 3.80
N PHE A 200 -9.39 -19.42 4.49
CA PHE A 200 -8.38 -18.35 4.56
C PHE A 200 -7.74 -18.14 5.95
N GLN A 201 -7.74 -19.17 6.78
CA GLN A 201 -7.21 -19.11 8.15
C GLN A 201 -5.68 -19.14 8.21
N ASN A 202 -5.00 -19.61 7.17
CA ASN A 202 -3.56 -19.80 7.15
C ASN A 202 -2.86 -18.84 6.16
N GLN A 203 -1.85 -18.12 6.62
CA GLN A 203 -1.10 -17.14 5.82
C GLN A 203 -0.51 -17.74 4.53
N MET A 204 0.05 -18.95 4.58
CA MET A 204 0.67 -19.59 3.40
C MET A 204 -0.38 -20.04 2.39
N VAL A 205 -1.49 -20.59 2.86
CA VAL A 205 -2.63 -20.96 2.01
C VAL A 205 -3.19 -19.72 1.31
N ASN A 206 -3.33 -18.61 2.04
CA ASN A 206 -3.79 -17.34 1.49
C ASN A 206 -2.89 -16.83 0.36
N GLN A 207 -1.57 -16.86 0.58
CA GLN A 207 -0.59 -16.44 -0.43
C GLN A 207 -0.65 -17.33 -1.69
N SER A 208 -0.79 -18.65 -1.51
CA SER A 208 -0.93 -19.60 -2.62
C SER A 208 -2.22 -19.38 -3.43
N THR A 209 -3.35 -19.20 -2.74
CA THR A 209 -4.65 -18.92 -3.39
C THR A 209 -4.61 -17.62 -4.19
N TYR A 210 -3.97 -16.57 -3.66
CA TYR A 210 -3.77 -15.31 -4.38
C TYR A 210 -3.01 -15.52 -5.69
N LEU A 211 -1.89 -16.26 -5.66
CA LEU A 211 -1.10 -16.56 -6.85
C LEU A 211 -1.89 -17.43 -7.86
N LYS A 212 -2.67 -18.39 -7.38
CA LYS A 212 -3.54 -19.22 -8.22
C LYS A 212 -4.59 -18.38 -8.94
N LEU A 213 -5.26 -17.46 -8.24
CA LEU A 213 -6.24 -16.55 -8.84
C LEU A 213 -5.60 -15.63 -9.89
N ALA A 214 -4.38 -15.15 -9.64
CA ALA A 214 -3.63 -14.40 -10.65
C ALA A 214 -3.35 -15.23 -11.91
N GLY A 215 -3.12 -16.53 -11.75
CA GLY A 215 -2.94 -17.44 -12.89
C GLY A 215 -4.22 -17.76 -13.65
N THR A 216 -5.32 -18.06 -12.96
CA THR A 216 -6.56 -18.54 -13.58
C THR A 216 -7.35 -17.44 -14.29
N GLN A 217 -7.12 -16.16 -13.99
CA GLN A 217 -7.78 -15.05 -14.69
C GLN A 217 -7.19 -14.76 -16.09
N GLY A 218 -6.27 -15.59 -16.58
CA GLY A 218 -5.70 -15.46 -17.93
C GLY A 218 -4.65 -14.36 -18.04
N TRP A 219 -4.15 -13.85 -16.92
CA TRP A 219 -3.30 -12.66 -16.88
C TRP A 219 -1.86 -12.87 -17.28
N PHE A 220 -1.40 -14.11 -17.20
CA PHE A 220 -0.16 -14.53 -17.85
C PHE A 220 -0.27 -14.46 -19.39
N PHE A 221 -1.49 -14.46 -19.94
CA PHE A 221 -1.76 -14.33 -21.37
C PHE A 221 -2.51 -13.04 -21.69
N ALA A 222 -2.41 -12.01 -20.85
CA ALA A 222 -3.17 -10.78 -20.98
C ALA A 222 -2.96 -10.08 -22.35
N SER A 223 -1.74 -10.13 -22.89
CA SER A 223 -1.42 -9.61 -24.22
C SER A 223 -2.20 -10.31 -25.35
N LEU A 224 -2.59 -11.57 -25.16
CA LEU A 224 -3.28 -12.41 -26.14
C LEU A 224 -4.80 -12.48 -25.89
N LEU A 225 -5.24 -12.43 -24.63
CA LEU A 225 -6.63 -12.70 -24.24
C LEU A 225 -7.45 -11.45 -23.87
N HIS A 226 -6.79 -10.32 -23.58
CA HIS A 226 -7.48 -9.10 -23.18
C HIS A 226 -7.33 -8.01 -24.25
N PRO A 227 -8.44 -7.46 -24.77
CA PRO A 227 -8.42 -6.40 -25.77
C PRO A 227 -7.59 -5.19 -25.32
N SER A 228 -6.87 -4.58 -26.25
CA SER A 228 -6.09 -3.34 -26.03
C SER A 228 -6.96 -2.18 -25.52
N SER A 229 -8.28 -2.23 -25.76
CA SER A 229 -9.28 -1.28 -25.24
C SER A 229 -9.40 -1.24 -23.72
N ARG A 230 -8.83 -2.23 -23.01
CA ARG A 230 -8.78 -2.26 -21.54
C ARG A 230 -7.48 -1.70 -20.95
N ASN A 231 -6.59 -1.13 -21.76
CA ASN A 231 -5.32 -0.58 -21.28
C ASN A 231 -5.52 0.74 -20.54
N LEU A 232 -4.77 0.96 -19.46
CA LEU A 232 -5.00 2.11 -18.57
C LEU A 232 -4.76 3.46 -19.25
N ALA A 233 -3.80 3.52 -20.18
CA ALA A 233 -3.54 4.69 -21.03
C ALA A 233 -4.76 5.11 -21.88
N GLN A 234 -5.63 4.14 -22.20
CA GLN A 234 -6.88 4.41 -22.92
C GLN A 234 -8.02 4.77 -21.97
N LEU A 235 -8.02 4.24 -20.74
CA LEU A 235 -9.05 4.49 -19.73
C LEU A 235 -8.96 5.85 -19.06
N ALA A 236 -7.75 6.37 -18.83
CA ALA A 236 -7.55 7.60 -18.07
C ALA A 236 -6.43 8.47 -18.66
N LYS A 237 -6.63 9.79 -18.59
CA LYS A 237 -5.54 10.76 -18.69
C LYS A 237 -4.89 10.86 -17.31
N VAL A 238 -3.58 10.62 -17.24
CA VAL A 238 -2.83 10.67 -15.97
C VAL A 238 -1.99 11.94 -15.95
N LYS A 239 -2.08 12.70 -14.87
CA LYS A 239 -1.29 13.91 -14.64
C LYS A 239 -0.52 13.77 -13.34
N VAL A 240 0.66 14.36 -13.28
CA VAL A 240 1.52 14.38 -12.09
C VAL A 240 1.97 15.79 -11.78
N MET A 241 2.23 16.05 -10.50
CA MET A 241 2.84 17.29 -10.03
C MET A 241 4.16 16.95 -9.33
N LYS A 242 5.27 17.15 -10.05
CA LYS A 242 6.64 16.91 -9.53
C LYS A 242 7.22 18.13 -8.81
N LYS A 243 6.77 19.32 -9.19
CA LYS A 243 7.16 20.61 -8.60
C LYS A 243 5.88 21.36 -8.21
N GLN A 244 5.94 22.11 -7.12
CA GLN A 244 4.76 22.78 -6.57
C GLN A 244 4.06 23.65 -7.61
N GLY A 245 2.78 23.36 -7.86
CA GLY A 245 1.87 24.16 -8.68
C GLY A 245 1.80 23.82 -10.17
N ILE A 246 2.68 22.96 -10.71
CA ILE A 246 2.70 22.64 -12.15
C ILE A 246 2.25 21.20 -12.37
N TRP A 247 1.12 21.04 -13.08
CA TRP A 247 0.65 19.75 -13.56
C TRP A 247 1.27 19.42 -14.92
N GLU A 248 1.81 18.21 -15.04
CA GLU A 248 2.37 17.66 -16.27
C GLU A 248 1.58 16.41 -16.66
N ASP A 249 1.35 16.21 -17.95
CA ASP A 249 0.78 14.96 -18.44
C ASP A 249 1.83 13.85 -18.28
N LEU A 250 1.44 12.75 -17.63
CA LEU A 250 2.29 11.57 -17.49
C LEU A 250 2.12 10.69 -18.72
N ASP A 251 3.21 10.46 -19.45
CA ASP A 251 3.23 9.50 -20.54
C ASP A 251 3.17 8.07 -19.97
N VAL A 252 2.07 7.38 -20.24
CA VAL A 252 1.82 6.00 -19.80
C VAL A 252 1.87 5.13 -21.04
N PRO A 253 2.87 4.25 -21.20
CA PRO A 253 2.95 3.38 -22.36
C PRO A 253 1.69 2.53 -22.51
N ASN A 254 1.22 2.34 -23.75
CA ASN A 254 0.02 1.55 -24.04
C ASN A 254 0.10 0.09 -23.54
N SER A 255 1.30 -0.42 -23.28
CA SER A 255 1.53 -1.74 -22.70
C SER A 255 1.17 -1.84 -21.22
N ILE A 256 1.03 -0.71 -20.51
CA ILE A 256 0.73 -0.67 -19.08
C ILE A 256 -0.76 -0.93 -18.81
N ARG A 257 -1.01 -1.91 -17.95
CA ARG A 257 -2.35 -2.38 -17.57
C ARG A 257 -2.67 -2.16 -16.10
N SER A 258 -1.67 -1.85 -15.29
CA SER A 258 -1.89 -1.37 -13.94
C SER A 258 -0.86 -0.33 -13.53
N ILE A 259 -1.29 0.61 -12.69
CA ILE A 259 -0.42 1.60 -12.06
C ILE A 259 -0.54 1.42 -10.55
N VAL A 260 0.62 1.37 -9.90
CA VAL A 260 0.76 1.32 -8.45
C VAL A 260 1.49 2.57 -8.00
N CYS A 261 0.89 3.31 -7.07
CA CYS A 261 1.46 4.45 -6.39
C CYS A 261 1.91 3.99 -5.00
N LEU A 262 3.23 3.92 -4.77
CA LEU A 262 3.85 3.33 -3.59
C LEU A 262 4.34 4.43 -2.66
N ASN A 263 4.05 4.29 -1.36
CA ASN A 263 4.64 5.11 -0.29
C ASN A 263 5.74 4.34 0.47
N LEU A 264 5.79 3.02 0.31
CA LEU A 264 6.75 2.14 0.96
C LEU A 264 7.64 1.47 -0.08
N PRO A 265 8.90 1.14 0.27
CA PRO A 265 9.83 0.44 -0.61
C PRO A 265 9.45 -1.05 -0.80
N SER A 266 8.26 -1.44 -0.35
CA SER A 266 7.79 -2.80 -0.52
C SER A 266 6.33 -2.86 -0.94
N PHE A 267 5.97 -3.93 -1.63
CA PHE A 267 4.64 -4.21 -2.15
C PHE A 267 4.32 -5.70 -2.07
N SER A 268 3.05 -6.04 -1.90
CA SER A 268 2.50 -7.40 -2.00
C SER A 268 3.37 -8.50 -1.35
N GLY A 269 3.61 -8.39 -0.03
CA GLY A 269 4.40 -9.40 0.69
C GLY A 269 5.90 -9.16 0.64
N GLY A 270 6.34 -7.93 0.39
CA GLY A 270 7.73 -7.51 0.55
C GLY A 270 8.57 -7.49 -0.73
N LEU A 271 7.93 -7.51 -1.91
CA LEU A 271 8.55 -7.29 -3.21
C LEU A 271 8.89 -5.81 -3.37
N ASP A 272 9.82 -5.46 -4.27
CA ASP A 272 10.26 -4.07 -4.47
C ASP A 272 10.00 -3.61 -5.91
N PRO A 273 8.82 -3.06 -6.20
CA PRO A 273 8.48 -2.61 -7.55
C PRO A 273 9.34 -1.47 -8.07
N TRP A 274 9.90 -0.65 -7.17
CA TRP A 274 10.67 0.52 -7.55
C TRP A 274 12.12 0.16 -7.83
N GLY A 275 12.71 -0.73 -7.03
CA GLY A 275 14.12 -1.13 -7.14
C GLY A 275 15.08 0.06 -6.97
N LYS A 276 16.29 -0.05 -7.54
CA LYS A 276 17.32 1.00 -7.48
C LYS A 276 17.38 1.75 -8.82
N PRO A 277 16.98 3.03 -8.91
CA PRO A 277 17.15 3.79 -10.15
C PRO A 277 18.65 4.01 -10.46
N TYR A 278 19.04 3.79 -11.72
CA TYR A 278 20.44 3.91 -12.16
C TYR A 278 20.98 5.35 -12.06
N ARG A 279 22.26 5.50 -11.68
CA ARG A 279 22.95 6.79 -11.45
C ARG A 279 22.92 7.77 -12.62
N LYS A 280 22.75 7.29 -13.86
CA LYS A 280 22.65 8.15 -15.06
C LYS A 280 21.20 8.60 -15.34
N LYS A 281 20.21 7.72 -15.16
CA LYS A 281 18.77 8.04 -15.33
C LYS A 281 18.19 8.90 -14.19
N LEU A 282 18.87 8.93 -13.04
CA LEU A 282 18.68 9.90 -11.95
C LEU A 282 18.69 11.36 -12.45
N ARG A 283 19.53 11.68 -13.46
CA ARG A 283 19.67 13.04 -14.00
C ARG A 283 18.67 13.37 -15.11
N ASP A 284 18.35 12.41 -15.98
CA ASP A 284 17.54 12.67 -17.18
C ASP A 284 16.03 12.63 -16.92
N ARG A 285 15.57 11.80 -15.96
CA ARG A 285 14.14 11.66 -15.60
C ARG A 285 13.79 12.19 -14.22
N GLY A 286 14.78 12.65 -13.44
CA GLY A 286 14.60 13.20 -12.10
C GLY A 286 14.10 12.18 -11.07
N LEU A 287 14.43 10.89 -11.23
CA LEU A 287 14.02 9.83 -10.31
C LEU A 287 15.07 9.62 -9.23
N THR A 288 14.67 9.52 -7.97
CA THR A 288 15.53 9.30 -6.79
C THR A 288 15.30 7.91 -6.18
N PRO A 289 16.22 7.42 -5.31
CA PRO A 289 15.89 6.32 -4.42
C PRO A 289 14.59 6.60 -3.65
N PRO A 290 13.83 5.56 -3.28
CA PRO A 290 12.58 5.74 -2.57
C PRO A 290 12.86 6.08 -1.11
N TYR A 291 12.19 7.10 -0.59
CA TYR A 291 12.23 7.49 0.81
C TYR A 291 10.82 7.52 1.35
N VAL A 292 10.65 7.21 2.63
CA VAL A 292 9.32 7.18 3.24
C VAL A 292 8.86 8.54 3.76
N ASP A 293 9.70 9.58 3.70
CA ASP A 293 9.48 10.89 4.33
C ASP A 293 9.92 12.10 3.46
N ASP A 294 9.98 11.93 2.14
CA ASP A 294 10.38 12.96 1.17
C ASP A 294 9.24 13.73 0.52
N GLY A 295 8.00 13.31 0.77
CA GLY A 295 6.79 13.90 0.20
C GLY A 295 6.55 13.50 -1.26
N LEU A 296 7.23 12.45 -1.76
CA LEU A 296 7.08 11.91 -3.11
C LEU A 296 6.45 10.52 -3.06
N ILE A 297 5.62 10.21 -4.06
CA ILE A 297 5.05 8.88 -4.26
C ILE A 297 5.70 8.24 -5.49
N GLU A 298 6.13 7.00 -5.37
CA GLU A 298 6.67 6.24 -6.50
C GLU A 298 5.55 5.69 -7.38
N ILE A 299 5.54 6.06 -8.66
CA ILE A 299 4.52 5.64 -9.62
C ILE A 299 5.13 4.58 -10.54
N VAL A 300 4.64 3.35 -10.42
CA VAL A 300 5.14 2.16 -11.14
C VAL A 300 4.03 1.55 -12.00
N GLY A 301 4.36 1.19 -13.23
CA GLY A 301 3.46 0.53 -14.18
C GLY A 301 3.80 -0.95 -14.41
N PHE A 302 2.77 -1.80 -14.44
CA PHE A 302 2.89 -3.21 -14.81
C PHE A 302 2.15 -3.53 -16.10
N ARG A 303 2.74 -4.44 -16.90
CA ARG A 303 2.20 -4.85 -18.21
C ARG A 303 1.28 -6.05 -18.11
N ASN A 304 1.61 -7.01 -17.26
CA ASN A 304 0.91 -8.29 -17.10
C ASN A 304 1.41 -9.00 -15.81
N ALA A 305 0.86 -10.18 -15.52
CA ALA A 305 1.28 -10.98 -14.37
C ALA A 305 2.76 -11.42 -14.44
N TRP A 306 3.31 -11.65 -15.64
CA TRP A 306 4.74 -11.97 -15.82
C TRP A 306 5.65 -10.83 -15.36
N HIS A 307 5.30 -9.59 -15.69
CA HIS A 307 6.01 -8.40 -15.21
C HIS A 307 5.92 -8.28 -13.68
N GLY A 308 4.83 -8.73 -13.06
CA GLY A 308 4.75 -8.85 -11.60
C GLY A 308 5.71 -9.88 -11.01
N LEU A 309 5.95 -11.01 -11.70
CA LEU A 309 6.90 -12.04 -11.28
C LEU A 309 8.36 -11.61 -11.39
N VAL A 310 8.69 -10.65 -12.27
CA VAL A 310 10.04 -10.07 -12.36
C VAL A 310 10.51 -9.59 -11.00
N LEU A 311 9.62 -9.10 -10.13
CA LEU A 311 9.96 -8.65 -8.77
C LEU A 311 10.53 -9.75 -7.85
N LEU A 312 10.44 -11.03 -8.23
CA LEU A 312 11.10 -12.13 -7.53
C LEU A 312 12.60 -12.23 -7.86
N ALA A 313 13.04 -11.65 -8.98
CA ALA A 313 14.44 -11.56 -9.34
C ALA A 313 15.14 -10.46 -8.51
N PRO A 314 16.45 -10.62 -8.18
CA PRO A 314 17.17 -9.68 -7.32
C PRO A 314 17.14 -8.21 -7.76
N ASN A 315 17.09 -7.95 -9.08
CA ASN A 315 17.05 -6.60 -9.67
C ASN A 315 15.73 -6.30 -10.38
N GLY A 316 14.75 -7.20 -10.28
CA GLY A 316 13.51 -7.03 -11.00
C GLY A 316 12.65 -5.91 -10.43
N HIS A 317 12.22 -5.02 -11.29
CA HIS A 317 11.38 -3.87 -10.95
C HIS A 317 10.26 -3.70 -11.99
N GLY A 318 9.24 -2.92 -11.63
CA GLY A 318 8.22 -2.51 -12.59
C GLY A 318 8.68 -1.35 -13.49
N THR A 319 7.82 -0.91 -14.40
CA THR A 319 8.13 0.28 -15.23
C THR A 319 8.06 1.52 -14.35
N ARG A 320 9.18 2.18 -14.06
CA ARG A 320 9.18 3.45 -13.32
C ARG A 320 8.59 4.54 -14.21
N LEU A 321 7.42 5.07 -13.84
CA LEU A 321 6.73 6.11 -14.62
C LEU A 321 7.13 7.50 -14.13
N ALA A 322 7.02 7.76 -12.82
CA ALA A 322 7.38 9.03 -12.20
C ALA A 322 7.55 8.90 -10.67
N GLN A 323 8.13 9.94 -10.06
CA GLN A 323 7.96 10.29 -8.65
C GLN A 323 7.31 11.67 -8.59
N ALA A 324 6.32 11.86 -7.71
CA ALA A 324 5.55 13.10 -7.67
C ALA A 324 4.94 13.39 -6.29
N ASN A 325 4.65 14.66 -5.98
CA ASN A 325 3.92 15.04 -4.77
C ASN A 325 2.40 14.90 -4.93
N ARG A 326 1.91 14.86 -6.19
CA ARG A 326 0.52 14.58 -6.53
C ARG A 326 0.41 13.79 -7.83
N ILE A 327 -0.62 12.97 -7.92
CA ILE A 327 -1.05 12.29 -9.15
C ILE A 327 -2.57 12.41 -9.29
N ARG A 328 -3.03 12.58 -10.53
CA ARG A 328 -4.45 12.68 -10.87
C ARG A 328 -4.78 11.76 -12.04
N PHE A 329 -5.82 10.97 -11.88
CA PHE A 329 -6.42 10.14 -12.91
C PHE A 329 -7.75 10.77 -13.33
N GLU A 330 -7.85 11.16 -14.61
CA GLU A 330 -9.06 11.71 -15.23
C GLU A 330 -9.62 10.64 -16.18
N PHE A 331 -10.67 9.92 -15.77
CA PHE A 331 -11.23 8.82 -16.56
C PHE A 331 -12.03 9.32 -17.75
N LYS A 332 -11.81 8.69 -18.91
CA LYS A 332 -12.48 9.05 -20.16
C LYS A 332 -13.85 8.37 -20.24
N LYS A 333 -14.84 9.12 -20.70
CA LYS A 333 -16.20 8.63 -21.00
C LYS A 333 -16.16 7.43 -21.93
N GLY A 334 -16.97 6.41 -21.63
CA GLY A 334 -17.25 5.29 -22.54
C GLY A 334 -16.07 4.35 -22.81
N ALA A 335 -14.92 4.56 -22.15
CA ALA A 335 -13.73 3.71 -22.34
C ALA A 335 -13.91 2.32 -21.72
N ALA A 336 -14.62 2.22 -20.59
CA ALA A 336 -15.06 0.99 -19.96
C ALA A 336 -16.20 1.27 -18.98
N GLU A 337 -16.94 0.24 -18.57
CA GLU A 337 -18.00 0.38 -17.57
C GLU A 337 -17.45 0.56 -16.14
N HIS A 338 -16.30 -0.04 -15.84
CA HIS A 338 -15.68 -0.03 -14.53
C HIS A 338 -14.18 -0.29 -14.63
N THR A 339 -13.47 0.02 -13.55
CA THR A 339 -12.10 -0.38 -13.28
C THR A 339 -12.00 -0.96 -11.86
N PHE A 340 -10.87 -1.55 -11.51
CA PHE A 340 -10.61 -2.02 -10.16
C PHE A 340 -9.56 -1.13 -9.53
N MET A 341 -9.79 -0.77 -8.28
CA MET A 341 -8.88 0.06 -7.49
C MET A 341 -8.63 -0.62 -6.14
N ARG A 342 -7.52 -0.25 -5.51
CA ARG A 342 -7.12 -0.80 -4.21
C ARG A 342 -6.34 0.24 -3.41
N ILE A 343 -6.59 0.28 -2.11
CA ILE A 343 -5.90 1.15 -1.16
C ILE A 343 -5.51 0.33 0.07
N ASP A 344 -4.24 0.36 0.47
CA ASP A 344 -3.71 -0.32 1.66
C ASP A 344 -4.14 -1.79 1.86
N GLY A 345 -4.43 -2.49 0.76
CA GLY A 345 -4.85 -3.89 0.77
C GLY A 345 -6.34 -4.12 0.49
N GLU A 346 -7.18 -3.09 0.58
CA GLU A 346 -8.64 -3.13 0.41
C GLU A 346 -9.05 -2.78 -1.03
N PRO A 347 -9.56 -3.75 -1.82
CA PRO A 347 -9.92 -3.53 -3.21
C PRO A 347 -11.41 -3.20 -3.37
N TRP A 348 -11.74 -2.44 -4.42
CA TRP A 348 -13.12 -2.23 -4.84
C TRP A 348 -13.24 -2.14 -6.37
N LYS A 349 -14.46 -2.36 -6.86
CA LYS A 349 -14.83 -2.23 -8.26
C LYS A 349 -15.41 -0.84 -8.49
N GLN A 350 -14.67 0.03 -9.16
CA GLN A 350 -15.04 1.44 -9.38
C GLN A 350 -15.78 1.63 -10.71
N PRO A 351 -17.06 2.07 -10.70
CA PRO A 351 -17.78 2.50 -11.89
C PRO A 351 -17.08 3.66 -12.57
N LEU A 352 -17.05 3.62 -13.90
CA LEU A 352 -16.50 4.65 -14.77
C LEU A 352 -17.63 5.42 -15.48
N PRO A 353 -17.36 6.65 -15.97
CA PRO A 353 -18.41 7.50 -16.51
C PRO A 353 -18.97 6.95 -17.83
N LYS A 354 -20.31 6.82 -17.90
CA LYS A 354 -21.06 6.40 -19.09
C LYS A 354 -21.42 7.59 -19.99
N ASP A 355 -21.82 8.71 -19.39
CA ASP A 355 -22.27 9.94 -20.07
C ASP A 355 -21.19 11.05 -20.03
N ASP A 356 -21.53 12.32 -20.25
CA ASP A 356 -20.59 13.47 -20.25
C ASP A 356 -19.96 13.79 -18.88
N ASP A 357 -20.00 12.82 -17.98
CA ASP A 357 -19.46 12.88 -16.64
C ASP A 357 -17.97 12.59 -16.58
N THR A 358 -17.36 13.06 -15.51
CA THR A 358 -15.95 12.81 -15.21
C THR A 358 -15.82 12.14 -13.86
N VAL A 359 -15.13 10.99 -13.83
CA VAL A 359 -14.59 10.45 -12.58
C VAL A 359 -13.15 10.94 -12.47
N VAL A 360 -12.82 11.56 -11.35
CA VAL A 360 -11.47 12.07 -11.08
C VAL A 360 -10.98 11.48 -9.76
N VAL A 361 -9.80 10.87 -9.79
CA VAL A 361 -9.09 10.42 -8.58
C VAL A 361 -7.81 11.23 -8.46
N GLU A 362 -7.67 11.97 -7.37
CA GLU A 362 -6.47 12.73 -7.04
C GLU A 362 -5.84 12.16 -5.78
N ILE A 363 -4.52 11.95 -5.81
CA ILE A 363 -3.71 11.57 -4.65
C ILE A 363 -2.70 12.67 -4.40
N SER A 364 -2.56 13.07 -3.15
CA SER A 364 -1.62 14.11 -2.74
C SER A 364 -1.05 13.83 -1.36
N HIS A 365 0.19 14.25 -1.14
CA HIS A 365 0.80 14.27 0.19
C HIS A 365 -0.09 15.04 1.18
N HIS A 366 -0.22 14.52 2.40
CA HIS A 366 -1.07 15.10 3.44
C HIS A 366 -0.29 15.50 4.69
N SER A 367 0.40 14.55 5.32
CA SER A 367 1.10 14.74 6.60
C SER A 367 2.19 13.68 6.78
N GLN A 368 2.73 13.57 7.99
CA GLN A 368 3.64 12.51 8.40
C GLN A 368 3.22 11.95 9.76
N VAL A 369 3.44 10.65 9.96
CA VAL A 369 3.29 9.96 11.24
C VAL A 369 4.59 9.28 11.64
N SER A 370 4.78 8.98 12.92
CA SER A 370 5.97 8.27 13.40
C SER A 370 5.73 6.76 13.46
N MET A 371 6.66 5.99 12.90
CA MET A 371 6.74 4.55 13.06
C MET A 371 8.02 4.14 13.76
N LEU A 372 7.97 2.99 14.44
CA LEU A 372 9.16 2.35 14.99
C LEU A 372 9.77 1.44 13.93
N ALA A 373 11.06 1.61 13.70
CA ALA A 373 11.86 0.85 12.74
C ALA A 373 12.98 0.11 13.47
N THR A 374 13.18 -1.16 13.13
CA THR A 374 14.34 -1.92 13.61
C THR A 374 15.57 -1.63 12.75
N GLN A 375 16.73 -2.17 13.13
CA GLN A 375 17.96 -2.05 12.32
C GLN A 375 17.88 -2.79 10.97
N SER A 376 16.95 -3.73 10.82
CA SER A 376 16.72 -4.48 9.58
C SER A 376 15.66 -3.84 8.67
N ALA A 377 15.20 -2.62 8.98
CA ALA A 377 14.24 -1.89 8.18
C ALA A 377 14.75 -1.67 6.74
N ARG A 378 13.86 -1.85 5.77
CA ARG A 378 14.11 -1.51 4.36
C ARG A 378 13.79 -0.05 4.08
N SER A 379 12.84 0.53 4.82
CA SER A 379 12.50 1.95 4.77
C SER A 379 13.71 2.82 5.08
N ARG A 380 13.85 3.91 4.33
CA ARG A 380 14.91 4.91 4.50
C ARG A 380 14.29 6.28 4.65
N SER A 381 14.84 7.06 5.57
CA SER A 381 14.56 8.49 5.64
C SER A 381 15.47 9.24 4.66
N LYS A 382 15.00 10.33 4.07
CA LYS A 382 15.82 11.25 3.28
C LYS A 382 16.96 11.88 4.09
N ASN A 383 16.82 11.89 5.42
CA ASN A 383 17.82 12.42 6.35
C ASN A 383 18.78 11.32 6.86
N ASP A 384 18.55 10.05 6.51
CA ASP A 384 19.51 8.99 6.84
C ASP A 384 20.83 9.24 6.08
N PRO A 385 22.00 9.00 6.71
CA PRO A 385 23.28 9.15 6.03
C PRO A 385 23.36 8.22 4.81
N GLU A 386 23.85 8.73 3.68
CA GLU A 386 23.99 7.93 2.46
C GLU A 386 24.84 6.67 2.75
N PRO A 387 24.40 5.48 2.28
CA PRO A 387 25.20 4.28 2.44
C PRO A 387 26.52 4.43 1.67
N ALA A 388 27.64 4.07 2.31
CA ALA A 388 28.94 4.02 1.66
C ALA A 388 28.85 3.13 0.41
N SER A 389 29.08 3.71 -0.78
CA SER A 389 28.95 2.99 -2.04
C SER A 389 29.98 1.86 -2.13
N SER A 390 29.51 0.61 -2.22
CA SER A 390 30.37 -0.52 -2.61
C SER A 390 30.67 -0.43 -4.13
N PRO A 391 31.92 -0.59 -4.60
CA PRO A 391 32.26 -0.33 -6.01
C PRO A 391 31.95 -1.50 -6.99
N ARG A 392 31.07 -2.46 -6.66
CA ARG A 392 31.05 -3.76 -7.37
C ARG A 392 29.67 -4.40 -7.60
N GLU A 393 28.68 -3.67 -8.08
CA GLU A 393 27.55 -4.30 -8.77
C GLU A 393 27.72 -3.99 -10.27
N ASN A 394 28.01 -5.02 -11.07
CA ASN A 394 28.12 -4.90 -12.52
C ASN A 394 26.73 -4.54 -13.06
N ASP A 395 26.59 -3.28 -13.46
CA ASP A 395 25.38 -2.65 -13.97
C ASP A 395 25.21 -2.97 -15.47
N ASP A 396 24.57 -4.10 -15.78
CA ASP A 396 24.05 -4.37 -17.13
C ASP A 396 22.54 -4.61 -17.01
N ASP A 397 21.76 -3.53 -17.18
CA ASP A 397 20.31 -3.61 -17.37
C ASP A 397 19.98 -2.93 -18.69
N SER A 398 19.75 -3.74 -19.72
CA SER A 398 19.33 -3.29 -21.05
C SER A 398 17.85 -2.92 -21.01
N ASP A 399 17.56 -1.71 -20.52
CA ASP A 399 16.31 -0.99 -20.78
C ASP A 399 16.26 -0.53 -22.26
N GLU A 400 16.50 -1.42 -23.23
CA GLU A 400 16.11 -1.16 -24.61
C GLU A 400 14.62 -1.44 -24.74
N GLU A 401 13.83 -0.38 -24.87
CA GLU A 401 12.50 -0.48 -25.46
C GLU A 401 12.66 -0.96 -26.90
N SER A 402 12.62 -2.28 -27.13
CA SER A 402 12.62 -2.85 -28.47
C SER A 402 11.19 -3.20 -28.92
N PRO A 403 10.86 -2.93 -30.19
CA PRO A 403 9.51 -3.06 -30.72
C PRO A 403 9.16 -4.54 -30.84
N GLU A 404 7.92 -4.88 -30.46
CA GLU A 404 7.18 -6.11 -30.72
C GLU A 404 7.94 -7.25 -31.44
N ASP A 405 8.09 -8.36 -30.71
CA ASP A 405 8.23 -9.73 -31.20
C ASP A 405 9.43 -10.07 -32.09
N GLN A 406 10.41 -10.77 -31.51
CA GLN A 406 11.12 -11.83 -32.25
C GLN A 406 11.73 -12.89 -31.31
N GLU A 407 11.39 -14.13 -31.62
CA GLU A 407 12.00 -15.39 -31.19
C GLU A 407 11.58 -16.00 -29.83
N GLU A 408 10.39 -16.63 -29.87
CA GLU A 408 10.26 -18.00 -29.34
C GLU A 408 11.47 -18.86 -29.77
N ARG A 409 12.38 -19.16 -28.83
CA ARG A 409 13.05 -20.46 -28.61
C ARG A 409 14.38 -20.30 -27.85
N ARG A 410 14.43 -20.77 -26.59
CA ARG A 410 15.28 -21.91 -26.14
C ARG A 410 15.43 -21.99 -24.61
N LYS A 411 15.17 -23.22 -24.12
CA LYS A 411 15.67 -23.89 -22.89
C LYS A 411 15.60 -23.12 -21.56
N PHE A 412 14.51 -23.37 -20.83
CA PHE A 412 14.41 -23.07 -19.40
C PHE A 412 15.20 -24.09 -18.58
N GLY A 413 16.37 -23.69 -18.09
CA GLY A 413 17.10 -24.36 -17.01
C GLY A 413 16.52 -24.03 -15.64
N ALA A 414 15.24 -24.31 -15.42
CA ALA A 414 14.54 -24.09 -14.15
C ALA A 414 14.04 -25.44 -13.58
N ALA A 415 14.96 -26.39 -13.41
CA ALA A 415 14.67 -27.72 -12.86
C ALA A 415 15.53 -28.07 -11.62
N ASP A 416 16.24 -27.11 -11.01
CA ASP A 416 17.08 -27.38 -9.82
C ASP A 416 16.51 -26.83 -8.49
N THR A 417 15.38 -26.11 -8.50
CA THR A 417 14.77 -25.55 -7.26
C THR A 417 13.58 -26.34 -6.73
N PHE A 418 13.20 -27.45 -7.38
CA PHE A 418 12.12 -28.34 -6.92
C PHE A 418 12.61 -29.79 -6.86
N LYS A 419 13.52 -30.08 -5.94
CA LYS A 419 13.72 -31.46 -5.48
C LYS A 419 12.73 -31.76 -4.35
N ILE A 420 11.75 -32.60 -4.65
CA ILE A 420 10.98 -33.35 -3.65
C ILE A 420 11.98 -34.31 -2.97
N PRO A 421 11.98 -34.47 -1.63
CA PRO A 421 12.83 -35.46 -0.99
C PRO A 421 12.49 -36.86 -1.51
N ASP A 422 13.48 -37.63 -1.92
CA ASP A 422 13.30 -39.03 -2.33
C ASP A 422 12.67 -39.83 -1.19
N GLY A 423 11.51 -40.47 -1.43
CA GLY A 423 10.95 -41.48 -0.52
C GLY A 423 9.44 -41.44 -0.23
N ILE A 424 8.60 -40.72 -0.98
CA ILE A 424 7.13 -40.82 -0.80
C ILE A 424 6.53 -41.54 -2.00
N ASP A 425 6.16 -42.80 -1.80
CA ASP A 425 5.45 -43.65 -2.75
C ASP A 425 4.00 -43.14 -2.91
N ILE A 426 3.63 -42.77 -4.13
CA ILE A 426 2.35 -42.12 -4.47
C ILE A 426 1.23 -43.17 -4.67
N ALA A 427 1.48 -44.45 -4.40
CA ALA A 427 0.50 -45.52 -4.58
C ALA A 427 -0.59 -45.65 -3.48
N GLN A 428 -0.68 -44.75 -2.48
CA GLN A 428 -1.61 -44.90 -1.35
C GLN A 428 -2.65 -43.78 -1.16
N LEU A 429 -2.88 -42.92 -2.14
CA LEU A 429 -3.97 -41.93 -2.07
C LEU A 429 -4.90 -42.10 -3.28
N SER A 430 -5.81 -43.07 -3.16
CA SER A 430 -7.06 -43.16 -3.95
C SER A 430 -8.24 -42.81 -3.06
#